data_AF-A0AAW5KM33-F1
#
_entry.id   AF-A0AAW5KM33-F1
#
_cell.length_a   1.000
_cell.length_b   1.000
_cell.length_c   1.000
_cell.angle_alpha   90.00
_cell.angle_beta   90.00
_cell.angle_gamma   90.00
#
_symmetry.space_group_name_H-M   'P 1'
#
loop_
_entity.id
_entity.type
_entity.pdbx_description
1 polymer ?
#
loop_
_entity_poly.entity_id
_entity_poly.type
_entity_poly.pdbx_seq_one_letter_code
_entity_poly.pdbx_strand_id
1 'polypeptide(L)' 'MKKSVTVNVNEKKLSAIEMYLEQKNTTLAAELEKYADQLYGKVVPQNVRDFIDMMSDRKPARKPKNLAPDESEKQSEQ' A
#
# COMPACT_ATOMS: atom_id res chain seq x y z
N MET A 1 -2.88 4.26 0.10
CA MET A 1 -4.18 4.70 0.68
C MET A 1 -4.55 3.71 1.77
N LYS A 2 -4.95 4.14 2.98
CA LYS A 2 -5.40 3.24 4.05
C LYS A 2 -6.93 3.21 4.10
N LYS A 3 -7.53 2.06 4.45
CA LYS A 3 -8.96 1.91 4.76
C LYS A 3 -9.13 1.52 6.23
N SER A 4 -10.21 1.99 6.85
CA SER A 4 -10.56 1.66 8.24
C SER A 4 -11.58 0.53 8.30
N VAL A 5 -11.42 -0.35 9.28
CA VAL A 5 -12.37 -1.45 9.60
C VAL A 5 -12.71 -1.35 11.08
N THR A 6 -13.99 -1.42 11.42
CA THR A 6 -14.48 -1.39 12.81
C THR A 6 -14.93 -2.79 13.23
N VAL A 7 -14.52 -3.22 14.43
CA VAL A 7 -14.89 -4.52 15.00
C VAL A 7 -15.39 -4.31 16.42
N ASN A 8 -16.53 -4.93 16.76
CA ASN A 8 -17.09 -4.89 18.10
C ASN A 8 -16.53 -6.06 18.93
N VAL A 9 -16.01 -5.75 20.12
CA VAL A 9 -15.44 -6.72 21.06
C VAL A 9 -16.07 -6.54 22.43
N ASN A 10 -16.15 -7.61 23.21
CA ASN A 10 -16.58 -7.52 24.60
C ASN A 10 -15.62 -6.64 25.41
N GLU A 11 -16.17 -5.70 26.17
CA GLU A 11 -15.41 -4.70 26.95
C GLU A 11 -14.39 -5.35 27.89
N LYS A 12 -14.78 -6.35 28.70
CA LYS A 12 -13.87 -6.99 29.65
C LYS A 12 -12.71 -7.71 28.95
N LYS A 13 -12.99 -8.33 27.79
CA LYS A 13 -11.94 -8.97 26.99
C LYS A 13 -10.99 -7.92 26.41
N LEU A 14 -11.51 -6.79 25.93
CA LEU A 14 -10.71 -5.70 25.40
C LEU A 14 -9.79 -5.11 26.47
N SER A 15 -10.31 -4.79 27.66
CA SER A 15 -9.50 -4.26 28.76
C SER A 15 -8.39 -5.22 29.18
N ALA A 16 -8.67 -6.53 29.22
CA ALA A 16 -7.64 -7.53 29.50
C ALA A 16 -6.56 -7.55 28.42
N ILE A 17 -6.94 -7.47 27.14
CA ILE A 17 -5.96 -7.42 26.04
C ILE A 17 -5.08 -6.17 26.19
N GLU A 18 -5.65 -4.99 26.35
CA GLU A 18 -4.91 -3.73 26.47
C GLU A 18 -3.89 -3.77 27.62
N MET A 19 -4.30 -4.24 28.81
CA MET A 19 -3.41 -4.38 29.96
C MET A 19 -2.20 -5.29 29.68
N TYR A 20 -2.39 -6.40 28.98
CA TYR A 20 -1.29 -7.32 28.66
C TYR A 20 -0.42 -6.83 27.48
N LEU A 21 -0.95 -5.97 26.61
CA LEU A 21 -0.17 -5.34 25.53
C LEU A 21 0.77 -4.26 26.08
N GLU A 22 0.32 -3.49 27.08
CA GLU A 22 1.17 -2.52 27.79
C GLU A 22 2.38 -3.20 28.45
N GLN A 23 2.16 -4.36 29.09
CA GLN A 23 3.26 -5.17 29.65
C GLN A 23 4.29 -5.59 28.59
N LYS A 24 3.84 -5.79 27.35
CA LYS A 24 4.67 -6.17 26.21
C LYS A 24 5.24 -4.96 25.44
N ASN A 25 5.01 -3.74 25.92
CA ASN A 25 5.42 -2.49 25.27
C ASN A 25 4.89 -2.38 23.82
N THR A 26 3.66 -2.84 23.59
CA THR A 26 2.99 -2.75 22.29
C THR A 26 1.59 -2.16 22.45
N THR A 27 0.93 -1.83 21.34
CA THR A 27 -0.42 -1.28 21.31
C THR A 27 -1.37 -2.22 20.59
N LEU A 28 -2.67 -2.12 20.93
CA LEU A 28 -3.71 -2.89 20.24
C LEU A 28 -3.70 -2.63 18.73
N ALA A 29 -3.54 -1.37 18.32
CA ALA A 29 -3.47 -0.98 16.93
C ALA A 29 -2.31 -1.67 16.18
N ALA A 30 -1.11 -1.66 16.77
CA ALA A 30 0.07 -2.28 16.15
C ALA A 30 -0.07 -3.80 15.96
N GLU A 31 -0.61 -4.49 16.98
CA GLU A 31 -0.88 -5.92 16.87
C GLU A 31 -1.98 -6.21 15.84
N LEU A 32 -3.06 -5.42 15.80
CA LEU A 32 -4.12 -5.58 14.80
C LEU A 32 -3.63 -5.30 13.37
N GLU A 33 -2.78 -4.29 13.14
CA GLU A 33 -2.14 -4.05 11.84
C GLU A 33 -1.32 -5.28 11.41
N LYS A 34 -0.50 -5.84 12.32
CA LYS A 34 0.26 -7.05 12.06
C LYS A 34 -0.61 -8.27 11.76
N TYR A 35 -1.74 -8.45 12.47
CA TYR A 35 -2.67 -9.53 12.18
C TYR A 35 -3.37 -9.33 10.83
N ALA A 36 -3.66 -8.09 10.43
CA ALA A 36 -4.22 -7.78 9.13
C ALA A 36 -3.25 -8.15 7.99
N ASP A 37 -1.96 -7.84 8.13
CA ASP A 37 -0.93 -8.23 7.15
C ASP A 37 -0.79 -9.76 7.04
N GLN A 38 -0.81 -10.46 8.18
CA GLN A 38 -0.80 -11.92 8.20
C GLN A 38 -2.06 -12.51 7.55
N LEU A 39 -3.22 -11.89 7.78
CA LEU A 39 -4.48 -12.31 7.17
C LEU A 39 -4.42 -12.16 5.65
N TYR A 40 -3.88 -11.05 5.15
CA TYR A 40 -3.63 -10.86 3.71
C TYR A 40 -2.74 -11.97 3.14
N GLY A 41 -1.61 -12.28 3.79
CA GLY A 41 -0.71 -13.34 3.34
C GLY A 41 -1.33 -14.75 3.34
N LYS A 42 -2.23 -15.04 4.29
CA LYS A 42 -2.90 -16.34 4.43
C LYS A 42 -4.11 -16.52 3.52
N VAL A 43 -4.91 -15.47 3.34
CA VAL A 43 -6.19 -15.52 2.63
C VAL A 43 -6.03 -15.20 1.15
N VAL A 44 -5.07 -14.33 0.79
CA VAL A 44 -4.86 -13.92 -0.60
C VAL A 44 -3.83 -14.84 -1.27
N PRO A 45 -4.21 -15.56 -2.35
CA PRO A 45 -3.29 -16.38 -3.12
C PRO A 45 -2.08 -15.59 -3.65
N GLN A 46 -0.94 -16.24 -3.79
CA GLN A 46 0.32 -15.59 -4.19
C GLN A 46 0.18 -14.80 -5.49
N ASN A 47 -0.44 -15.38 -6.52
CA ASN A 47 -0.65 -14.73 -7.82
C ASN A 47 -1.46 -13.42 -7.73
N VAL A 48 -2.41 -13.34 -6.80
CA VAL A 48 -3.19 -12.12 -6.57
C VAL A 48 -2.35 -11.08 -5.83
N ARG A 49 -1.52 -11.50 -4.87
CA ARG A 49 -0.60 -10.60 -4.17
C ARG A 49 0.42 -9.98 -5.12
N ASP A 50 1.04 -10.81 -5.97
CA ASP A 50 2.00 -10.37 -6.99
C ASP A 50 1.36 -9.36 -7.96
N PHE A 51 0.09 -9.56 -8.32
CA PHE A 51 -0.66 -8.63 -9.17
C PHE A 51 -0.88 -7.28 -8.48
N ILE A 52 -1.23 -7.27 -7.20
CA ILE A 52 -1.43 -6.04 -6.40
C ILE A 52 -0.12 -5.28 -6.26
N ASP A 53 0.99 -5.98 -6.00
CA ASP A 53 2.32 -5.37 -5.90
C ASP A 53 2.74 -4.75 -7.24
N MET A 54 2.58 -5.48 -8.35
CA MET A 54 2.85 -4.95 -9.70
C MET A 54 1.97 -3.72 -10.05
N MET A 55 0.71 -3.71 -9.61
CA MET A 55 -0.18 -2.56 -9.83
C MET A 55 0.20 -1.36 -8.96
N SER A 56 0.77 -1.60 -7.77
CA SER A 56 1.26 -0.57 -6.85
C SER A 56 2.58 0.06 -7.34
N ASP A 57 3.43 -0.73 -8.00
CA ASP A 57 4.71 -0.27 -8.59
C ASP A 57 4.56 0.44 -9.94
N ARG A 58 3.40 0.30 -10.60
CA ARG A 58 3.05 1.11 -11.78
C ARG A 58 2.75 2.53 -11.33
N LYS A 59 3.80 3.31 -11.07
CA LYS A 59 3.77 4.77 -11.15
C LYS A 59 3.01 5.16 -12.41
N PRO A 60 2.12 6.17 -12.39
CA PRO A 60 1.43 6.61 -13.59
C PRO A 60 2.50 6.87 -14.64
N ALA A 61 2.44 6.12 -15.75
CA ALA A 61 3.35 6.28 -16.86
C ALA A 61 3.42 7.78 -17.16
N ARG A 62 4.60 8.38 -16.99
CA ARG A 62 4.83 9.76 -17.39
C ARG A 62 4.36 9.84 -18.83
N LYS A 63 3.36 10.69 -19.08
CA LYS A 63 2.74 10.94 -20.39
C LYS A 63 3.85 10.92 -21.46
N PRO A 64 3.68 10.22 -22.59
CA PRO A 64 4.65 10.31 -23.67
C PRO A 64 4.78 11.79 -24.04
N LYS A 65 5.98 12.36 -23.80
CA LYS A 65 6.34 13.65 -24.38
C LYS A 65 6.31 13.40 -25.88
N ASN A 66 5.39 14.07 -26.57
CA ASN A 66 5.35 14.17 -28.02
C ASN A 66 6.79 14.31 -28.54
N LEU A 67 7.24 13.30 -29.28
CA LEU A 67 8.34 13.46 -30.21
C LEU A 67 7.79 14.38 -31.32
N ALA A 68 8.04 15.67 -31.21
CA ALA A 68 7.96 16.55 -32.37
C ALA A 68 9.11 16.13 -33.31
N PRO A 69 8.84 15.85 -34.60
CA PRO A 69 9.90 15.63 -35.56
C PRO A 69 10.73 16.91 -35.73
N ASP A 70 12.03 16.69 -35.76
CA ASP A 70 13.06 17.62 -36.21
C ASP A 70 12.77 18.02 -37.67
N GLU A 71 12.49 19.31 -37.93
CA GLU A 71 12.72 19.90 -39.24
C GLU A 71 13.86 20.91 -39.12
N SER A 72 15.06 20.39 -39.33
CA SER A 72 16.22 21.13 -39.81
C SER A 72 16.00 21.55 -41.27
N GLU A 73 15.77 22.84 -41.55
CA GLU A 73 15.98 23.51 -42.85
C GLU A 73 16.00 25.04 -42.59
N LYS A 74 16.95 25.91 -42.99
CA LYS A 74 18.20 25.85 -43.77
C LYS A 74 19.12 27.02 -43.38
N GLN A 75 20.41 26.80 -43.60
CA GLN A 75 21.47 27.78 -43.90
C GLN A 75 20.95 28.95 -44.77
N SER A 76 21.24 30.21 -44.43
CA SER A 76 22.49 30.92 -44.76
C SER A 76 22.74 31.07 -46.27
N GLU A 77 22.28 32.19 -46.84
CA GLU A 77 22.82 32.84 -48.05
C GLU A 77 22.78 34.35 -47.73
N GLN A 78 23.93 34.94 -47.40
CA GLN A 78 24.91 35.61 -48.27
C GLN A 78 24.55 37.09 -48.51
#